data_AF-A0A822C0Z9-F1
#
_entry.id   AF-A0A822C0Z9-F1
#
_cell.length_a   1.000
_cell.length_b   1.000
_cell.length_c   1.000
_cell.angle_alpha   90.00
_cell.angle_beta   90.00
_cell.angle_gamma   90.00
#
_symmetry.space_group_name_H-M   'P 1'
#
loop_
_entity.id
_entity.type
_entity.pdbx_description
1 polymer ?
#
loop_
_entity_poly.entity_id
_entity_poly.type
_entity_poly.pdbx_seq_one_letter_code
_entity_poly.pdbx_strand_id
1 'polypeptide(L)'
;HDCHIIINRFYEEKCQELQQRCVQQADQKRKKIHQLKLKTNELIREQEATHEDISLLKATIDDIKRDVNQYEENGILVDVHPLIINQNLVYIEELTSHELDISTLSSPYRTIDCSNTYWPVLASNNQVLLLDQYPNLCLFNKELILLKQSPWKYDRIPDMCWSSTLNSFIIITDKNGVFLINENLTSIECIQTIEKKKWLSCTCSDASLFLTTNESGSAIFQFNLLSSFHFIKQWKSPQTCKNDEHIHNIAYNNETLALIIRHKYNEPIRIELRSSSTLDQLWSLLLDTTRKIGQRVYRVCLLKYDEWLVIDYTTSYLLHISKYGKVKARRSYKPTVHNAVLFGSNILATRTTNCLSLYRI
;
A
#
# COMPACT_ATOMS: atom_id res chain seq x y z
N HIS A 1 11.43 -8.84 28.95
CA HIS A 1 11.37 -7.74 29.93
C HIS A 1 11.38 -6.39 29.20
N ASP A 2 12.23 -6.22 28.17
CA ASP A 2 12.37 -4.95 27.42
C ASP A 2 11.15 -4.51 26.58
N CYS A 3 10.38 -5.43 25.99
CA CYS A 3 9.21 -5.03 25.19
C CYS A 3 8.13 -4.33 26.02
N HIS A 4 7.94 -4.74 27.27
CA HIS A 4 7.03 -4.06 28.19
C HIS A 4 7.51 -2.64 28.53
N ILE A 5 8.83 -2.44 28.63
CA ILE A 5 9.42 -1.11 28.87
C ILE A 5 9.16 -0.19 27.67
N ILE A 6 9.31 -0.70 26.44
CA ILE A 6 9.06 0.09 25.21
C ILE A 6 7.57 0.47 25.10
N ILE A 7 6.66 -0.47 25.36
CA ILE A 7 5.21 -0.22 25.33
C ILE A 7 4.82 0.80 26.39
N ASN A 8 5.33 0.64 27.62
CA ASN A 8 5.08 1.59 28.70
C ASN A 8 5.65 2.98 28.37
N ARG A 9 6.84 3.05 27.79
CA ARG A 9 7.43 4.33 27.36
C ARG A 9 6.59 5.01 26.28
N PHE A 10 6.13 4.28 25.28
CA PHE A 10 5.25 4.84 24.24
C PHE A 10 3.92 5.33 24.82
N TYR A 11 3.35 4.58 25.76
CA TYR A 11 2.15 4.99 26.49
C TYR A 11 2.38 6.29 27.28
N GLU A 12 3.47 6.37 28.03
CA GLU A 12 3.85 7.58 28.79
C GLU A 12 4.10 8.79 27.88
N GLU A 13 4.79 8.61 26.75
CA GLU A 13 5.01 9.66 25.74
C GLU A 13 3.68 10.20 25.20
N LYS A 14 2.72 9.32 24.90
CA LYS A 14 1.39 9.73 24.41
C LYS A 14 0.54 10.41 25.48
N CYS A 15 0.62 9.96 26.73
CA CYS A 15 -0.01 10.65 27.86
C CYS A 15 0.57 12.06 28.05
N GLN A 16 1.89 12.22 27.95
CA GLN A 16 2.54 13.52 28.03
C GLN A 16 2.15 14.44 26.87
N GLU A 17 2.09 13.92 25.64
CA GLU A 17 1.63 14.68 24.46
C GLU A 17 0.21 15.20 24.66
N LEU A 18 -0.71 14.35 25.14
CA LEU A 18 -2.08 14.74 25.43
C LEU A 18 -2.13 15.84 26.50
N GLN A 19 -1.40 15.65 27.61
CA GLN A 19 -1.34 16.60 28.71
C GLN A 19 -0.79 17.97 28.26
N GLN A 20 0.27 17.98 27.45
CA GLN A 20 0.84 19.21 26.90
C GLN A 20 -0.17 19.96 26.03
N ARG A 21 -0.92 19.26 25.16
CA ARG A 21 -1.96 19.88 24.34
C ARG A 21 -3.06 20.50 25.20
N CYS A 22 -3.53 19.79 26.23
CA CYS A 22 -4.52 20.32 27.18
C CYS A 22 -4.03 21.60 27.86
N VAL A 23 -2.78 21.61 28.36
CA VAL A 23 -2.19 22.77 29.05
C VAL A 23 -2.03 23.95 28.11
N GLN A 24 -1.50 23.74 26.90
CA GLN A 24 -1.32 24.81 25.91
C GLN A 24 -2.64 25.48 25.55
N GLN A 25 -3.70 24.70 25.34
CA GLN A 25 -5.03 25.24 25.05
C GLN A 25 -5.60 26.00 26.25
N ALA A 26 -5.50 25.47 27.47
CA ALA A 26 -5.94 26.16 28.68
C ALA A 26 -5.23 27.51 28.87
N ASP A 27 -3.93 27.57 28.62
CA ASP A 27 -3.15 28.80 28.74
C ASP A 27 -3.50 29.82 27.66
N GLN A 28 -3.79 29.40 26.42
CA GLN A 28 -4.32 30.30 25.39
C GLN A 28 -5.65 30.93 25.83
N LYS A 29 -6.54 30.16 26.47
CA LYS A 29 -7.81 30.69 26.99
C LYS A 29 -7.61 31.64 28.15
N ARG A 30 -6.72 31.32 29.10
CA ARG A 30 -6.36 32.23 30.20
C ARG A 30 -5.84 33.56 29.68
N LYS A 31 -5.00 33.56 28.64
CA LYS A 31 -4.50 34.78 27.99
C LYS A 31 -5.63 35.61 27.37
N LYS A 32 -6.55 35.00 26.61
CA LYS A 32 -7.73 35.68 26.06
C LYS A 32 -8.61 36.31 27.16
N ILE A 33 -8.87 35.57 28.24
CA ILE A 33 -9.64 36.08 29.40
C ILE A 33 -8.91 37.25 30.08
N HIS A 34 -7.59 37.16 30.22
CA HIS A 34 -6.80 38.24 30.82
C HIS A 34 -6.83 39.51 29.97
N GLN A 35 -6.69 39.38 28.64
CA GLN A 35 -6.83 40.49 27.70
C GLN A 35 -8.21 41.14 27.76
N LEU A 36 -9.28 40.34 27.86
CA LEU A 36 -10.63 40.84 28.10
C LEU A 36 -10.71 41.69 29.36
N LYS A 37 -10.20 41.18 30.49
CA LYS A 37 -10.20 41.90 31.77
C LYS A 37 -9.45 43.24 31.67
N LEU A 38 -8.29 43.25 31.02
CA LEU A 38 -7.51 44.48 30.81
C LEU A 38 -8.30 45.50 29.99
N LYS A 39 -8.93 45.07 28.89
CA LYS A 39 -9.71 45.96 28.02
C LYS A 39 -10.96 46.50 28.72
N THR A 40 -11.64 45.67 29.51
CA THR A 40 -12.79 46.11 30.33
C THR A 40 -12.36 47.15 31.37
N ASN A 41 -11.23 46.93 32.05
CA ASN A 41 -10.72 47.88 33.05
C ASN A 41 -10.31 49.23 32.44
N GLU A 42 -9.74 49.21 31.22
CA GLU A 42 -9.41 50.42 30.46
C GLU A 42 -10.67 51.24 30.15
N LEU A 43 -11.69 50.60 29.57
CA LEU A 43 -12.96 51.25 29.24
C LEU A 43 -13.71 51.79 30.48
N ILE A 44 -13.66 51.08 31.61
CA ILE A 44 -14.22 51.56 32.89
C ILE A 44 -13.49 52.82 33.37
N ARG A 45 -12.15 52.84 33.25
CA ARG A 45 -11.33 53.98 33.69
C ARG A 45 -11.57 55.21 32.82
N GLU A 46 -11.76 55.00 31.52
CA GLU A 46 -11.96 56.08 30.55
C GLU A 46 -13.41 56.61 30.57
N GLN A 47 -14.36 55.89 31.18
CA GLN A 47 -15.79 56.23 31.24
C GLN A 47 -16.47 56.43 29.88
N GLU A 48 -15.76 56.11 28.79
CA GLU A 48 -16.24 56.15 27.42
C GLU A 48 -16.17 54.72 26.88
N ALA A 49 -17.33 54.12 26.62
CA ALA A 49 -17.43 52.84 25.92
C ALA A 49 -18.22 53.07 24.64
N THR A 50 -17.61 52.80 23.50
CA THR A 50 -18.32 52.88 22.22
C THR A 50 -19.17 51.63 21.99
N HIS A 51 -20.14 51.72 21.09
CA HIS A 51 -20.90 50.55 20.67
C HIS A 51 -19.98 49.48 20.04
N GLU A 52 -18.89 49.89 19.38
CA GLU A 52 -17.90 48.99 18.77
C GLU A 52 -17.11 48.22 19.83
N ASP A 53 -16.71 48.87 20.93
CA ASP A 53 -16.04 48.22 22.05
C ASP A 53 -16.90 47.12 22.69
N ILE A 54 -18.19 47.42 22.90
CA ILE A 54 -19.16 46.47 23.46
C ILE A 54 -19.37 45.29 22.49
N SER A 55 -19.45 45.56 21.19
CA SER A 55 -19.60 44.52 20.17
C SER A 55 -18.38 43.60 20.10
N LEU A 56 -17.16 44.14 20.19
CA LEU A 56 -15.92 43.37 20.20
C LEU A 56 -15.80 42.47 21.45
N LEU A 57 -16.14 43.02 22.62
CA LEU A 57 -16.14 42.26 23.88
C LEU A 57 -17.17 41.13 23.83
N LYS A 58 -18.38 41.38 23.33
CA LYS A 58 -19.42 40.36 23.15
C LYS A 58 -18.96 39.25 22.21
N ALA A 59 -18.42 39.60 21.03
CA ALA A 59 -17.92 38.62 20.07
C ALA A 59 -16.84 37.71 20.67
N THR A 60 -15.93 38.28 21.48
CA THR A 60 -14.87 37.52 22.15
C THR A 60 -15.41 36.62 23.26
N ILE A 61 -16.42 37.07 24.02
CA ILE A 61 -17.09 36.25 25.03
C ILE A 61 -17.82 35.08 24.38
N ASP A 62 -18.51 35.32 23.25
CA ASP A 62 -19.24 34.30 22.51
C ASP A 62 -18.30 33.27 21.87
N ASP A 63 -17.12 33.71 21.38
CA ASP A 63 -16.04 32.82 20.91
C ASP A 63 -15.54 31.90 22.03
N ILE A 64 -15.27 32.45 23.21
CA ILE A 64 -14.83 31.67 24.38
C ILE A 64 -15.92 30.68 24.82
N LYS A 65 -17.19 31.10 24.87
CA LYS A 65 -18.31 30.22 25.24
C LYS A 65 -18.51 29.08 24.25
N ARG A 66 -18.46 29.37 22.95
CA ARG A 66 -18.61 28.35 21.91
C ARG A 66 -17.52 27.29 22.03
N ASP A 67 -16.29 27.72 22.22
CA ASP A 67 -15.16 26.80 22.37
C ASP A 67 -15.30 25.95 23.64
N VAL A 68 -15.68 26.53 24.78
CA VAL A 68 -15.91 25.79 26.03
C VAL A 68 -17.01 24.74 25.86
N ASN A 69 -18.14 25.12 25.27
CA ASN A 69 -19.25 24.20 25.01
C ASN A 69 -18.83 23.08 24.05
N GLN A 70 -18.02 23.40 23.03
CA GLN A 70 -17.51 22.40 22.09
C GLN A 70 -16.64 21.35 22.79
N TYR A 71 -15.85 21.73 23.81
CA TYR A 71 -15.06 20.79 24.61
C TYR A 71 -15.90 19.99 25.61
N GLU A 72 -16.92 20.60 26.22
CA GLU A 72 -17.85 19.89 27.11
C GLU A 72 -18.68 18.85 26.36
N GLU A 73 -19.11 19.17 25.13
CA GLU A 73 -19.94 18.27 24.31
C GLU A 73 -19.14 17.19 23.58
N ASN A 74 -17.94 17.51 23.05
CA ASN A 74 -17.20 16.60 22.18
C ASN A 74 -15.94 15.99 22.80
N GLY A 75 -15.47 16.51 23.94
CA GLY A 75 -14.23 16.07 24.58
C GLY A 75 -13.01 16.15 23.66
N ILE A 76 -11.96 15.39 24.00
CA ILE A 76 -10.84 15.12 23.09
C ILE A 76 -11.09 13.76 22.45
N LEU A 77 -11.35 13.75 21.15
CA LEU A 77 -11.47 12.51 20.38
C LEU A 77 -10.08 11.86 20.27
N VAL A 78 -9.92 10.74 20.96
CA VAL A 78 -8.75 9.88 20.84
C VAL A 78 -9.18 8.66 20.04
N ASP A 79 -8.71 8.56 18.80
CA ASP A 79 -8.98 7.42 17.95
C ASP A 79 -7.92 6.33 18.18
N VAL A 80 -8.30 5.28 18.89
CA VAL A 80 -7.41 4.18 19.26
C VAL A 80 -7.65 3.01 18.31
N HIS A 81 -6.70 2.79 17.41
CA HIS A 81 -6.70 1.63 16.54
C HIS A 81 -6.05 0.44 17.26
N PRO A 82 -6.59 -0.79 17.13
CA PRO A 82 -5.96 -1.97 17.70
C PRO A 82 -4.58 -2.18 17.11
N LEU A 83 -3.61 -2.56 17.95
CA LEU A 83 -2.30 -3.02 17.49
C LEU A 83 -2.51 -4.36 16.76
N ILE A 84 -2.55 -4.32 15.43
CA ILE A 84 -2.54 -5.52 14.60
C ILE A 84 -1.10 -6.03 14.57
N ILE A 85 -0.78 -6.96 15.48
CA ILE A 85 0.48 -7.71 15.38
C ILE A 85 0.35 -8.57 14.14
N ASN A 86 1.08 -8.21 13.08
CA ASN A 86 1.19 -9.01 11.88
C ASN A 86 1.56 -10.44 12.29
N GLN A 87 0.75 -11.43 11.93
CA GLN A 87 1.04 -12.84 12.24
C GLN A 87 2.35 -13.31 11.58
N ASN A 88 2.89 -12.54 10.65
CA ASN A 88 4.22 -12.73 10.07
C ASN A 88 5.35 -12.12 10.91
N LEU A 89 5.11 -11.47 12.06
CA LEU A 89 6.18 -10.97 12.95
C LEU A 89 6.75 -12.07 13.86
N VAL A 90 5.95 -13.10 14.14
CA VAL A 90 6.35 -14.23 14.99
C VAL A 90 6.37 -15.48 14.13
N TYR A 91 7.57 -15.85 13.67
CA TYR A 91 7.80 -17.13 13.01
C TYR A 91 8.18 -18.17 14.07
N ILE A 92 7.33 -19.17 14.25
CA ILE A 92 7.73 -20.41 14.92
C ILE A 92 8.25 -21.31 13.78
N GLU A 93 9.56 -21.30 13.56
CA GLU A 93 10.20 -22.21 12.62
C GLU A 93 10.37 -23.58 13.27
N GLU A 94 9.68 -24.59 12.75
CA GLU A 94 10.26 -25.93 12.73
C GLU A 94 11.41 -25.88 11.73
N LEU A 95 12.64 -26.09 12.21
CA LEU A 95 13.86 -26.31 11.43
C LEU A 95 13.71 -27.56 10.54
N THR A 96 12.81 -27.52 9.56
CA THR A 96 12.88 -28.40 8.40
C THR A 96 13.58 -27.60 7.33
N SER A 97 14.82 -27.99 7.10
CA SER A 97 15.85 -27.39 6.22
C SER A 97 15.50 -27.38 4.73
N HIS A 98 14.22 -27.24 4.37
CA HIS A 98 13.82 -27.04 2.98
C HIS A 98 13.73 -25.53 2.76
N GLU A 99 14.88 -24.93 2.42
CA GLU A 99 14.84 -23.67 1.67
C GLU A 99 13.83 -23.83 0.54
N LEU A 100 12.91 -22.88 0.41
CA LEU A 100 11.98 -22.86 -0.71
C LEU A 100 12.81 -22.99 -2.00
N ASP A 101 12.51 -23.99 -2.83
CA ASP A 101 13.13 -24.13 -4.15
C ASP A 101 12.04 -24.28 -5.19
N ILE A 102 11.89 -23.25 -6.04
CA ILE A 102 10.90 -23.29 -7.12
C ILE A 102 11.25 -24.32 -8.19
N SER A 103 12.50 -24.77 -8.28
CA SER A 103 12.91 -25.82 -9.21
C SER A 103 12.15 -27.12 -8.93
N THR A 104 11.83 -27.39 -7.66
CA THR A 104 11.14 -28.60 -7.19
C THR A 104 9.63 -28.44 -7.02
N LEU A 105 9.03 -27.32 -7.47
CA LEU A 105 7.58 -27.10 -7.44
C LEU A 105 6.83 -28.35 -7.94
N SER A 106 5.95 -28.92 -7.12
CA SER A 106 5.19 -30.12 -7.53
C SER A 106 4.24 -29.79 -8.69
N SER A 107 3.52 -30.80 -9.20
CA SER A 107 2.29 -30.52 -9.96
C SER A 107 1.30 -29.72 -9.11
N PRO A 108 0.47 -28.86 -9.73
CA PRO A 108 -0.53 -28.12 -8.98
C PRO A 108 -1.50 -29.10 -8.33
N TYR A 109 -1.74 -28.93 -7.02
CA TYR A 109 -2.67 -29.81 -6.30
C TYR A 109 -4.13 -29.40 -6.53
N ARG A 110 -4.36 -28.17 -7.03
CA ARG A 110 -5.67 -27.69 -7.44
C ARG A 110 -5.55 -26.70 -8.59
N THR A 111 -6.47 -26.80 -9.54
CA THR A 111 -6.60 -25.86 -10.65
C THR A 111 -8.08 -25.60 -10.91
N ILE A 112 -8.42 -24.36 -11.24
CA ILE A 112 -9.72 -24.01 -11.80
C ILE A 112 -9.53 -23.34 -13.15
N ASP A 113 -10.51 -23.54 -14.02
CA ASP A 113 -10.61 -22.79 -15.26
C ASP A 113 -11.05 -21.36 -14.96
N CYS A 114 -10.42 -20.44 -15.66
CA CYS A 114 -10.64 -19.02 -15.50
C CYS A 114 -10.45 -18.39 -16.87
N SER A 115 -11.56 -18.10 -17.56
CA SER A 115 -11.53 -17.39 -18.84
C SER A 115 -11.25 -15.91 -18.59
N ASN A 116 -10.03 -15.44 -18.84
CA ASN A 116 -9.78 -14.02 -18.99
C ASN A 116 -8.84 -13.78 -20.19
N THR A 117 -9.35 -13.07 -21.19
CA THR A 117 -8.59 -12.68 -22.38
C THR A 117 -7.65 -11.50 -22.12
N TYR A 118 -7.86 -10.78 -21.02
CA TYR A 118 -7.21 -9.51 -20.73
C TYR A 118 -6.45 -9.59 -19.40
N TRP A 119 -5.13 -9.79 -19.50
CA TRP A 119 -4.13 -9.43 -18.48
C TRP A 119 -4.50 -9.87 -17.04
N PRO A 120 -4.28 -11.15 -16.71
CA PRO A 120 -4.98 -11.77 -15.58
C PRO A 120 -4.31 -11.40 -14.25
N VAL A 121 -4.83 -10.34 -13.62
CA VAL A 121 -4.35 -9.84 -12.33
C VAL A 121 -5.03 -10.58 -11.17
N LEU A 122 -4.27 -10.77 -10.09
CA LEU A 122 -4.79 -11.26 -8.82
C LEU A 122 -4.05 -10.61 -7.65
N ALA A 123 -4.70 -10.60 -6.48
CA ALA A 123 -4.08 -10.30 -5.19
C ALA A 123 -4.64 -11.24 -4.11
N SER A 124 -3.88 -11.39 -3.02
CA SER A 124 -4.31 -12.16 -1.85
C SER A 124 -4.20 -11.33 -0.59
N ASN A 125 -5.11 -11.60 0.35
CA ASN A 125 -4.98 -11.17 1.74
C ASN A 125 -4.60 -12.33 2.69
N ASN A 126 -4.03 -13.42 2.16
CA ASN A 126 -3.72 -14.67 2.86
C ASN A 126 -4.91 -15.57 3.23
N GLN A 127 -6.15 -15.09 3.11
CA GLN A 127 -7.36 -15.87 3.42
C GLN A 127 -8.23 -16.08 2.17
N VAL A 128 -8.35 -15.03 1.36
CA VAL A 128 -9.02 -15.02 0.07
C VAL A 128 -8.09 -14.54 -1.05
N LEU A 129 -8.44 -14.91 -2.27
CA LEU A 129 -7.85 -14.46 -3.51
C LEU A 129 -8.88 -13.64 -4.28
N LEU A 130 -8.54 -12.40 -4.61
CA LEU A 130 -9.29 -11.58 -5.55
C LEU A 130 -8.71 -11.77 -6.95
N LEU A 131 -9.57 -12.15 -7.89
CA LEU A 131 -9.22 -12.35 -9.29
C LEU A 131 -10.01 -11.40 -10.18
N ASP A 132 -9.33 -10.82 -11.17
CA ASP A 132 -9.98 -10.25 -12.35
C ASP A 132 -10.39 -11.37 -13.31
N GLN A 133 -11.71 -11.56 -13.45
CA GLN A 133 -12.35 -12.43 -14.43
C GLN A 133 -13.39 -11.63 -15.21
N TYR A 134 -12.92 -10.66 -16.00
CA TYR A 134 -13.78 -9.79 -16.80
C TYR A 134 -14.97 -10.53 -17.42
N PRO A 135 -16.22 -10.06 -17.21
CA PRO A 135 -16.60 -8.75 -16.66
C PRO A 135 -16.77 -8.70 -15.14
N ASN A 136 -16.25 -9.67 -14.37
CA ASN A 136 -16.44 -9.75 -12.92
C ASN A 136 -15.13 -9.72 -12.14
N LEU A 137 -15.23 -9.24 -10.91
CA LEU A 137 -14.26 -9.54 -9.85
C LEU A 137 -14.76 -10.75 -9.06
N CYS A 138 -13.89 -11.74 -8.86
CA CYS A 138 -14.24 -12.99 -8.20
C CYS A 138 -13.35 -13.22 -6.97
N LEU A 139 -13.96 -13.53 -5.83
CA LEU A 139 -13.28 -13.93 -4.60
C LEU A 139 -13.28 -15.45 -4.45
N PHE A 140 -12.11 -16.01 -4.20
CA PHE A 140 -11.91 -17.43 -3.95
C PHE A 140 -11.25 -17.68 -2.60
N ASN A 141 -11.59 -18.78 -1.94
CA ASN A 141 -10.86 -19.25 -0.75
C ASN A 141 -9.66 -20.14 -1.13
N LYS A 142 -8.97 -20.69 -0.12
CA LYS A 142 -7.81 -21.61 -0.27
C LYS A 142 -8.15 -22.92 -0.97
N GLU A 143 -9.43 -23.28 -0.97
CA GLU A 143 -10.00 -24.40 -1.69
C GLU A 143 -10.46 -24.01 -3.10
N LEU A 144 -10.11 -22.82 -3.63
CA LEU A 144 -10.60 -22.35 -4.93
C LEU A 144 -12.14 -22.43 -5.09
N ILE A 145 -12.87 -22.32 -3.99
CA ILE A 145 -14.32 -22.21 -3.99
C ILE A 145 -14.65 -20.73 -4.18
N LEU A 146 -15.49 -20.42 -5.17
CA LEU A 146 -16.00 -19.08 -5.40
C LEU A 146 -16.87 -18.67 -4.21
N LEU A 147 -16.41 -17.68 -3.46
CA LEU A 147 -17.14 -17.12 -2.32
C LEU A 147 -18.14 -16.07 -2.78
N LYS A 148 -17.70 -15.21 -3.70
CA LYS A 148 -18.51 -14.11 -4.21
C LYS A 148 -17.99 -13.60 -5.54
N GLN A 149 -18.88 -13.05 -6.34
CA GLN A 149 -18.57 -12.32 -7.56
C GLN A 149 -19.29 -10.98 -7.58
N SER A 150 -18.67 -9.97 -8.18
CA SER A 150 -19.26 -8.65 -8.37
C SER A 150 -18.95 -8.15 -9.79
N PRO A 151 -19.93 -7.60 -10.53
CA PRO A 151 -19.69 -7.01 -11.83
C PRO A 151 -18.68 -5.85 -11.76
N TRP A 152 -17.64 -5.94 -12.58
CA TRP A 152 -16.65 -4.88 -12.77
C TRP A 152 -17.08 -3.98 -13.93
N LYS A 153 -17.64 -2.81 -13.59
CA LYS A 153 -18.19 -1.85 -14.56
C LYS A 153 -17.18 -0.80 -15.03
N TYR A 154 -15.95 -0.88 -14.55
CA TYR A 154 -14.90 0.08 -14.87
C TYR A 154 -13.95 -0.46 -15.94
N ASP A 155 -12.86 0.25 -16.18
CA ASP A 155 -11.87 -0.12 -17.18
C ASP A 155 -10.99 -1.29 -16.73
N ARG A 156 -10.15 -1.75 -17.66
CA ARG A 156 -9.18 -2.81 -17.42
C ARG A 156 -8.29 -2.52 -16.20
N ILE A 157 -7.97 -3.59 -15.48
CA ILE A 157 -7.16 -3.57 -14.27
C ILE A 157 -5.71 -3.94 -14.64
N PRO A 158 -4.75 -2.98 -14.64
CA PRO A 158 -3.33 -3.29 -14.82
C PRO A 158 -2.68 -3.82 -13.54
N ASP A 159 -3.20 -3.51 -12.35
CA ASP A 159 -2.65 -4.08 -11.12
C ASP A 159 -3.61 -3.98 -9.94
N MET A 160 -3.36 -4.82 -8.94
CA MET A 160 -4.04 -4.76 -7.65
C MET A 160 -3.10 -5.22 -6.54
N CYS A 161 -3.31 -4.72 -5.34
CA CYS A 161 -2.61 -5.18 -4.13
C CYS A 161 -3.57 -5.24 -2.95
N TRP A 162 -3.16 -5.90 -1.87
CA TRP A 162 -3.90 -5.95 -0.62
C TRP A 162 -3.28 -4.99 0.40
N SER A 163 -4.11 -4.21 1.09
CA SER A 163 -3.72 -3.39 2.24
C SER A 163 -4.25 -4.01 3.52
N SER A 164 -3.34 -4.51 4.36
CA SER A 164 -3.68 -5.03 5.69
C SER A 164 -4.21 -3.92 6.60
N THR A 165 -3.68 -2.70 6.48
CA THR A 165 -4.10 -1.53 7.26
C THR A 165 -5.55 -1.12 6.99
N LEU A 166 -5.98 -1.17 5.72
CA LEU A 166 -7.35 -0.81 5.34
C LEU A 166 -8.29 -2.01 5.29
N ASN A 167 -7.79 -3.22 5.55
CA ASN A 167 -8.49 -4.49 5.33
C ASN A 167 -9.21 -4.54 3.97
N SER A 168 -8.53 -4.08 2.92
CA SER A 168 -9.12 -3.86 1.61
C SER A 168 -8.13 -4.08 0.48
N PHE A 169 -8.63 -4.55 -0.66
CA PHE A 169 -7.93 -4.57 -1.94
C PHE A 169 -7.89 -3.17 -2.54
N ILE A 170 -6.74 -2.81 -3.08
CA ILE A 170 -6.54 -1.57 -3.83
C ILE A 170 -6.34 -1.95 -5.29
N ILE A 171 -7.21 -1.46 -6.16
CA ILE A 171 -7.21 -1.72 -7.60
C ILE A 171 -6.87 -0.43 -8.34
N ILE A 172 -5.95 -0.50 -9.29
CA ILE A 172 -5.73 0.59 -10.25
C ILE A 172 -6.35 0.25 -11.59
N THR A 173 -6.73 1.26 -12.39
CA THR A 173 -7.33 1.07 -13.73
C THR A 173 -6.59 1.82 -14.83
N ASP A 174 -6.69 1.33 -16.07
CA ASP A 174 -6.04 1.91 -17.26
C ASP A 174 -6.50 3.37 -17.53
N LYS A 175 -7.74 3.73 -17.19
CA LYS A 175 -8.25 5.12 -17.28
C LYS A 175 -8.13 5.88 -15.96
N ASN A 176 -7.07 5.58 -15.21
CA ASN A 176 -6.52 6.45 -14.18
C ASN A 176 -7.30 6.47 -12.85
N GLY A 177 -8.13 5.48 -12.57
CA GLY A 177 -8.82 5.36 -11.27
C GLY A 177 -8.01 4.54 -10.27
N VAL A 178 -8.17 4.85 -8.98
CA VAL A 178 -7.77 3.96 -7.88
C VAL A 178 -9.03 3.64 -7.09
N PHE A 179 -9.27 2.35 -6.85
CA PHE A 179 -10.45 1.85 -6.18
C PHE A 179 -10.08 1.09 -4.93
N LEU A 180 -10.87 1.26 -3.89
CA LEU A 180 -10.83 0.47 -2.68
C LEU A 180 -11.98 -0.55 -2.71
N ILE A 181 -11.66 -1.80 -2.43
CA ILE A 181 -12.61 -2.90 -2.42
C ILE A 181 -12.41 -3.68 -1.14
N ASN A 182 -13.46 -3.78 -0.33
CA ASN A 182 -13.37 -4.53 0.91
C ASN A 182 -13.23 -6.04 0.67
N GLU A 183 -12.79 -6.76 1.70
CA GLU A 183 -12.46 -8.19 1.62
C GLU A 183 -13.60 -9.11 1.15
N ASN A 184 -14.85 -8.64 1.22
CA ASN A 184 -16.05 -9.41 0.91
C ASN A 184 -16.81 -8.87 -0.31
N LEU A 185 -16.20 -8.02 -1.15
CA LEU A 185 -16.83 -7.43 -2.35
C LEU A 185 -18.22 -6.80 -2.09
N THR A 186 -18.49 -6.22 -0.93
CA THR A 186 -19.76 -5.46 -0.70
C THR A 186 -19.63 -4.00 -1.07
N SER A 187 -18.44 -3.42 -1.02
CA SER A 187 -18.18 -2.04 -1.43
C SER A 187 -17.07 -1.96 -2.48
N ILE A 188 -17.27 -1.10 -3.47
CA ILE A 188 -16.27 -0.70 -4.46
C ILE A 188 -16.32 0.82 -4.52
N GLU A 189 -15.27 1.46 -4.03
CA GLU A 189 -15.22 2.92 -3.85
C GLU A 189 -14.08 3.51 -4.66
N CYS A 190 -14.33 4.58 -5.39
CA CYS A 190 -13.30 5.31 -6.11
C CYS A 190 -12.65 6.34 -5.19
N ILE A 191 -11.32 6.26 -5.04
CA ILE A 191 -10.55 7.18 -4.21
C ILE A 191 -10.36 8.50 -4.97
N GLN A 192 -11.13 9.52 -4.60
CA GLN A 192 -11.12 10.82 -5.27
C GLN A 192 -9.91 11.69 -4.93
N THR A 193 -9.23 11.41 -3.81
CA THR A 193 -8.07 12.19 -3.33
C THR A 193 -6.81 11.91 -4.15
N ILE A 194 -6.74 10.77 -4.84
CA ILE A 194 -5.63 10.43 -5.73
C ILE A 194 -5.91 11.01 -7.12
N GLU A 195 -5.00 11.85 -7.61
CA GLU A 195 -5.09 12.43 -8.94
C GLU A 195 -5.12 11.33 -10.01
N LYS A 196 -5.97 11.51 -11.02
CA LYS A 196 -6.07 10.61 -12.16
C LYS A 196 -4.81 10.67 -13.02
N LYS A 197 -3.93 9.66 -12.90
CA LYS A 197 -2.79 9.42 -13.80
C LYS A 197 -2.82 8.03 -14.43
N LYS A 198 -2.05 7.83 -15.50
CA LYS A 198 -1.88 6.51 -16.13
C LYS A 198 -1.07 5.61 -15.21
N TRP A 199 -1.72 4.97 -14.25
CA TRP A 199 -1.09 4.05 -13.31
C TRP A 199 -0.76 2.72 -14.02
N LEU A 200 0.38 2.13 -13.66
CA LEU A 200 0.80 0.83 -14.21
C LEU A 200 0.86 -0.27 -13.16
N SER A 201 1.38 0.05 -11.98
CA SER A 201 1.57 -0.93 -10.92
C SER A 201 1.38 -0.29 -9.54
N CYS A 202 0.94 -1.10 -8.58
CA CYS A 202 0.71 -0.66 -7.21
C CYS A 202 1.20 -1.70 -6.21
N THR A 203 1.63 -1.21 -5.05
CA THR A 203 1.93 -2.04 -3.88
C THR A 203 1.74 -1.18 -2.64
N CYS A 204 1.64 -1.78 -1.46
CA CYS A 204 1.55 -1.00 -0.23
C CYS A 204 2.33 -1.64 0.92
N SER A 205 2.70 -0.76 1.83
CA SER A 205 3.17 -1.06 3.19
C SER A 205 2.03 -0.85 4.16
N ASP A 206 2.29 -1.00 5.46
CA ASP A 206 1.29 -0.71 6.48
C ASP A 206 0.91 0.79 6.54
N ALA A 207 1.82 1.70 6.15
CA ALA A 207 1.57 3.14 6.24
C ALA A 207 1.33 3.82 4.88
N SER A 208 1.78 3.21 3.78
CA SER A 208 1.87 3.89 2.48
C SER A 208 1.46 3.03 1.30
N LEU A 209 0.72 3.63 0.37
CA LEU A 209 0.47 3.14 -0.98
C LEU A 209 1.54 3.70 -1.92
N PHE A 210 2.14 2.83 -2.72
CA PHE A 210 3.09 3.18 -3.77
C PHE A 210 2.47 2.92 -5.14
N LEU A 211 2.46 3.93 -6.02
CA LEU A 211 1.93 3.83 -7.39
C LEU A 211 3.00 4.20 -8.41
N THR A 212 3.07 3.48 -9.53
CA THR A 212 3.98 3.78 -10.65
C THR A 212 3.24 4.30 -11.88
N THR A 213 3.84 5.24 -12.62
CA THR A 213 3.27 5.75 -13.87
C THR A 213 3.65 4.91 -15.10
N ASN A 214 2.70 4.77 -16.02
CA ASN A 214 2.82 4.07 -17.30
C ASN A 214 3.38 4.99 -18.39
N GLU A 215 4.61 5.47 -18.21
CA GLU A 215 5.31 6.34 -19.14
C GLU A 215 6.83 6.11 -19.09
N SER A 216 7.55 6.60 -20.08
CA SER A 216 9.03 6.59 -20.04
C SER A 216 9.53 7.56 -18.97
N GLY A 217 10.54 7.15 -18.19
CA GLY A 217 10.94 7.85 -16.99
C GLY A 217 9.94 7.72 -15.84
N SER A 218 9.26 6.55 -15.73
CA SER A 218 8.24 6.25 -14.72
C SER A 218 8.53 6.88 -13.36
N ALA A 219 7.55 7.60 -12.83
CA ALA A 219 7.60 8.12 -11.46
C ALA A 219 7.02 7.10 -10.47
N ILE A 220 7.46 7.20 -9.21
CA ILE A 220 6.86 6.49 -8.07
C ILE A 220 6.20 7.54 -7.18
N PHE A 221 4.93 7.36 -6.88
CA PHE A 221 4.16 8.21 -5.97
C PHE A 221 3.91 7.45 -4.68
N GLN A 222 4.06 8.15 -3.55
CA GLN A 222 3.74 7.64 -2.23
C GLN A 222 2.55 8.41 -1.65
N PHE A 223 1.56 7.67 -1.15
CA PHE A 223 0.38 8.21 -0.49
C PHE A 223 0.22 7.60 0.89
N ASN A 224 -0.26 8.38 1.86
CA ASN A 224 -0.53 7.92 3.22
C ASN A 224 -1.85 7.14 3.26
N LEU A 225 -1.82 5.87 3.67
CA LEU A 225 -3.04 5.05 3.74
C LEU A 225 -4.02 5.55 4.81
N LEU A 226 -3.54 5.92 6.00
CA LEU A 226 -4.35 6.31 7.16
C LEU A 226 -4.90 7.74 7.05
N SER A 227 -4.26 8.61 6.27
CA SER A 227 -4.70 10.00 6.05
C SER A 227 -5.48 10.17 4.74
N SER A 228 -6.43 9.28 4.48
CA SER A 228 -7.31 9.34 3.29
C SER A 228 -6.55 9.46 1.96
N PHE A 229 -5.44 8.73 1.83
CA PHE A 229 -4.56 8.76 0.65
C PHE A 229 -3.94 10.13 0.36
N HIS A 230 -3.63 10.92 1.39
CA HIS A 230 -2.90 12.18 1.20
C HIS A 230 -1.54 11.91 0.54
N PHE A 231 -1.20 12.75 -0.45
CA PHE A 231 0.08 12.66 -1.13
C PHE A 231 1.23 12.96 -0.17
N ILE A 232 2.22 12.05 -0.11
CA ILE A 232 3.43 12.23 0.70
C ILE A 232 4.56 12.79 -0.15
N LYS A 233 4.93 12.04 -1.19
CA LYS A 233 6.12 12.32 -1.99
C LYS A 233 6.03 11.68 -3.38
N GLN A 234 6.72 12.28 -4.33
CA GLN A 234 6.95 11.72 -5.65
C GLN A 234 8.44 11.64 -5.92
N TRP A 235 8.90 10.50 -6.43
CA TRP A 235 10.20 10.36 -7.07
C TRP A 235 10.04 10.31 -8.58
N LYS A 236 10.97 10.92 -9.29
CA LYS A 236 10.98 11.02 -10.76
C LYS A 236 12.31 10.53 -11.31
N SER A 237 12.38 10.27 -12.60
CA SER A 237 13.65 10.06 -13.30
C SER A 237 14.61 11.24 -13.05
N PRO A 238 15.92 11.01 -12.84
CA PRO A 238 16.62 9.72 -12.91
C PRO A 238 16.63 8.94 -11.58
N GLN A 239 15.96 9.43 -10.53
CA GLN A 239 15.96 8.76 -9.22
C GLN A 239 15.26 7.41 -9.29
N THR A 240 14.16 7.29 -10.04
CA THR A 240 13.37 6.06 -10.14
C THR A 240 13.93 5.09 -11.20
N CYS A 241 14.02 5.56 -12.44
CA CYS A 241 14.65 4.89 -13.57
C CYS A 241 15.18 5.97 -14.54
N LYS A 242 15.89 5.59 -15.60
CA LYS A 242 16.30 6.52 -16.66
C LYS A 242 15.09 7.01 -17.47
N ASN A 243 15.27 8.10 -18.23
CA ASN A 243 14.23 8.73 -19.04
C ASN A 243 13.67 7.83 -20.15
N ASP A 244 14.46 6.88 -20.65
CA ASP A 244 14.14 5.90 -21.70
C ASP A 244 13.74 4.53 -21.13
N GLU A 245 13.81 4.38 -19.81
CA GLU A 245 13.34 3.22 -19.07
C GLU A 245 11.93 3.45 -18.53
N HIS A 246 11.35 2.41 -17.98
CA HIS A 246 10.12 2.52 -17.21
C HIS A 246 10.00 1.37 -16.21
N ILE A 247 9.28 1.64 -15.13
CA ILE A 247 9.04 0.69 -14.05
C ILE A 247 7.79 -0.11 -14.42
N HIS A 248 7.99 -1.37 -14.76
CA HIS A 248 6.93 -2.24 -15.20
C HIS A 248 6.12 -2.84 -14.05
N ASN A 249 6.77 -3.10 -12.91
CA ASN A 249 6.11 -3.63 -11.73
C ASN A 249 6.87 -3.22 -10.46
N ILE A 250 6.12 -3.07 -9.37
CA ILE A 250 6.62 -2.73 -8.04
C ILE A 250 6.04 -3.71 -7.01
N ALA A 251 6.85 -4.13 -6.05
CA ALA A 251 6.40 -4.89 -4.90
C ALA A 251 7.11 -4.40 -3.63
N TYR A 252 6.34 -4.18 -2.57
CA TYR A 252 6.86 -3.79 -1.26
C TYR A 252 7.10 -5.01 -0.39
N ASN A 253 8.19 -4.98 0.37
CA ASN A 253 8.43 -5.91 1.47
C ASN A 253 9.40 -5.27 2.47
N ASN A 254 9.09 -5.29 3.77
CA ASN A 254 10.03 -4.93 4.85
C ASN A 254 10.92 -3.71 4.53
N GLU A 255 10.31 -2.54 4.34
CA GLU A 255 11.00 -1.26 4.05
C GLU A 255 11.77 -1.22 2.71
N THR A 256 11.53 -2.18 1.83
CA THR A 256 12.13 -2.26 0.50
C THR A 256 11.09 -2.30 -0.61
N LEU A 257 11.48 -1.82 -1.78
CA LEU A 257 10.71 -1.86 -3.02
C LEU A 257 11.50 -2.65 -4.07
N ALA A 258 10.96 -3.78 -4.48
CA ALA A 258 11.43 -4.51 -5.65
C ALA A 258 10.83 -3.88 -6.90
N LEU A 259 11.69 -3.48 -7.84
CA LEU A 259 11.33 -2.84 -9.10
C LEU A 259 11.76 -3.71 -10.27
N ILE A 260 10.87 -3.88 -11.24
CA ILE A 260 11.26 -4.38 -12.55
C ILE A 260 11.30 -3.21 -13.53
N ILE A 261 12.51 -2.87 -13.95
CA ILE A 261 12.80 -1.76 -14.86
C ILE A 261 13.14 -2.33 -16.23
N ARG A 262 12.46 -1.83 -17.27
CA ARG A 262 12.78 -2.22 -18.65
C ARG A 262 13.03 -0.99 -19.51
N HIS A 263 13.96 -1.14 -20.44
CA HIS A 263 14.24 -0.12 -21.45
C HIS A 263 13.17 -0.13 -22.55
N LYS A 264 13.00 1.01 -23.22
CA LYS A 264 12.06 1.14 -24.34
C LYS A 264 12.52 0.41 -25.61
N TYR A 265 13.83 0.26 -25.82
CA TYR A 265 14.43 -0.14 -27.10
C TYR A 265 15.29 -1.42 -27.06
N ASN A 266 14.80 -2.52 -26.45
CA ASN A 266 15.44 -3.86 -26.44
C ASN A 266 16.73 -4.03 -25.61
N GLU A 267 16.89 -3.31 -24.50
CA GLU A 267 17.97 -3.61 -23.55
C GLU A 267 17.58 -4.68 -22.53
N PRO A 268 18.56 -5.29 -21.83
CA PRO A 268 18.30 -6.19 -20.71
C PRO A 268 17.36 -5.59 -19.68
N ILE A 269 16.59 -6.46 -19.05
CA ILE A 269 15.73 -6.06 -17.95
C ILE A 269 16.54 -6.01 -16.69
N ARG A 270 16.28 -4.98 -15.91
CA ARG A 270 16.94 -4.74 -14.65
C ARG A 270 15.94 -4.92 -13.54
N ILE A 271 16.31 -5.72 -12.57
CA ILE A 271 15.55 -5.91 -11.34
C ILE A 271 16.34 -5.26 -10.24
N GLU A 272 15.71 -4.38 -9.49
CA GLU A 272 16.36 -3.65 -8.41
C GLU A 272 15.59 -3.81 -7.14
N LEU A 273 16.32 -3.93 -6.03
CA LEU A 273 15.76 -3.74 -4.72
C LEU A 273 16.25 -2.40 -4.20
N ARG A 274 15.32 -1.59 -3.73
CA ARG A 274 15.61 -0.24 -3.23
C ARG A 274 15.00 -0.01 -1.86
N SER A 275 15.57 0.88 -1.07
CA SER A 275 14.92 1.35 0.15
C SER A 275 13.59 2.04 -0.20
N SER A 276 12.51 1.75 0.53
CA SER A 276 11.22 2.41 0.30
C SER A 276 11.20 3.87 0.75
N SER A 277 12.09 4.29 1.64
CA SER A 277 12.13 5.66 2.17
C SER A 277 13.04 6.58 1.34
N THR A 278 14.18 6.08 0.87
CA THR A 278 15.17 6.89 0.13
C THR A 278 15.20 6.60 -1.37
N LEU A 279 14.74 5.43 -1.81
CA LEU A 279 14.99 4.83 -3.13
C LEU A 279 16.47 4.54 -3.44
N ASP A 280 17.33 4.50 -2.43
CA ASP A 280 18.71 4.04 -2.61
C ASP A 280 18.72 2.57 -3.04
N GLN A 281 19.54 2.26 -4.04
CA GLN A 281 19.67 0.91 -4.57
C GLN A 281 20.43 0.02 -3.60
N LEU A 282 19.78 -1.06 -3.14
CA LEU A 282 20.37 -2.09 -2.29
C LEU A 282 21.09 -3.15 -3.12
N TRP A 283 20.44 -3.62 -4.19
CA TRP A 283 21.07 -4.48 -5.19
C TRP A 283 20.38 -4.34 -6.55
N SER A 284 21.08 -4.78 -7.61
CA SER A 284 20.56 -4.82 -8.97
C SER A 284 20.97 -6.13 -9.65
N LEU A 285 20.05 -6.71 -10.41
CA LEU A 285 20.23 -7.91 -11.21
C LEU A 285 19.82 -7.62 -12.64
N LEU A 286 20.73 -7.88 -13.59
CA LEU A 286 20.44 -7.83 -15.01
C LEU A 286 20.00 -9.20 -15.50
N LEU A 287 18.84 -9.27 -16.13
CA LEU A 287 18.36 -10.45 -16.83
C LEU A 287 18.75 -10.34 -18.30
N ASP A 288 19.71 -11.16 -18.69
CA ASP A 288 20.12 -11.30 -20.09
C ASP A 288 18.96 -11.95 -20.87
N THR A 289 18.31 -11.16 -21.71
CA THR A 289 17.15 -11.60 -22.47
C THR A 289 17.35 -11.24 -23.93
N THR A 290 17.51 -12.26 -24.77
CA THR A 290 17.53 -12.12 -26.23
C THR A 290 16.13 -11.73 -26.71
N ARG A 291 15.80 -10.43 -26.69
CA ARG A 291 14.43 -9.94 -26.93
C ARG A 291 14.19 -9.48 -28.36
N LYS A 292 13.03 -9.86 -28.90
CA LYS A 292 12.39 -9.21 -30.05
C LYS A 292 11.45 -8.11 -29.56
N ILE A 293 11.35 -7.02 -30.31
CA ILE A 293 10.51 -5.84 -30.01
C ILE A 293 9.05 -6.29 -29.76
N GLY A 294 8.45 -5.82 -28.67
CA GLY A 294 6.99 -5.92 -28.45
C GLY A 294 6.51 -6.97 -27.42
N GLN A 295 7.40 -7.79 -26.85
CA GLN A 295 7.00 -8.80 -25.85
C GLN A 295 6.93 -8.23 -24.42
N ARG A 296 5.80 -8.50 -23.74
CA ARG A 296 5.34 -7.82 -22.52
C ARG A 296 5.46 -8.68 -21.27
N VAL A 297 5.62 -8.00 -20.14
CA VAL A 297 5.35 -8.41 -18.75
C VAL A 297 6.38 -9.24 -18.02
N TYR A 298 6.97 -8.61 -17.01
CA TYR A 298 7.51 -9.30 -15.84
C TYR A 298 6.69 -8.91 -14.64
N ARG A 299 6.37 -9.88 -13.81
CA ARG A 299 5.81 -9.61 -12.47
C ARG A 299 6.85 -10.03 -11.44
N VAL A 300 6.93 -9.27 -10.37
CA VAL A 300 7.66 -9.61 -9.17
C VAL A 300 6.63 -9.78 -8.07
N CYS A 301 6.74 -10.86 -7.31
CA CYS A 301 6.00 -11.05 -6.09
C CYS A 301 6.90 -11.59 -4.99
N LEU A 302 6.48 -11.35 -3.76
CA LEU A 302 7.19 -11.76 -2.56
C LEU A 302 7.00 -13.26 -2.32
N LEU A 303 8.08 -13.95 -2.00
CA LEU A 303 8.10 -15.30 -1.45
C LEU A 303 8.43 -15.24 0.06
N LYS A 304 8.47 -16.40 0.72
CA LYS A 304 8.97 -16.48 2.10
C LYS A 304 10.42 -15.95 2.21
N TYR A 305 10.81 -15.56 3.42
CA TYR A 305 12.19 -15.21 3.78
C TYR A 305 12.80 -14.04 2.99
N ASP A 306 11.97 -13.05 2.65
CA ASP A 306 12.36 -11.86 1.86
C ASP A 306 12.93 -12.20 0.48
N GLU A 307 12.57 -13.37 -0.05
CA GLU A 307 12.94 -13.80 -1.40
C GLU A 307 11.87 -13.39 -2.41
N TRP A 308 12.23 -13.41 -3.68
CA TRP A 308 11.41 -12.85 -4.75
C TRP A 308 11.17 -13.87 -5.85
N LEU A 309 9.95 -13.93 -6.32
CA LEU A 309 9.58 -14.64 -7.53
C LEU A 309 9.42 -13.65 -8.66
N VAL A 310 10.16 -13.87 -9.74
CA VAL A 310 10.03 -13.10 -10.96
C VAL A 310 9.49 -13.99 -12.07
N ILE A 311 8.42 -13.53 -12.70
CA ILE A 311 7.72 -14.23 -13.76
C ILE A 311 8.16 -13.62 -15.09
N ASP A 312 8.90 -14.39 -15.89
CA ASP A 312 9.23 -14.02 -17.26
C ASP A 312 8.16 -14.56 -18.21
N TYR A 313 7.24 -13.67 -18.63
CA TYR A 313 6.21 -14.02 -19.60
C TYR A 313 6.78 -14.45 -20.97
N THR A 314 7.91 -13.88 -21.36
CA THR A 314 8.47 -14.06 -22.71
C THR A 314 9.08 -15.43 -22.87
N THR A 315 9.84 -15.86 -21.87
CA THR A 315 10.51 -17.16 -21.89
C THR A 315 9.70 -18.24 -21.16
N SER A 316 8.58 -17.85 -20.53
CA SER A 316 7.76 -18.70 -19.67
C SER A 316 8.57 -19.31 -18.52
N TYR A 317 9.50 -18.54 -17.95
CA TYR A 317 10.31 -18.97 -16.81
C TYR A 317 9.85 -18.29 -15.52
N LEU A 318 9.90 -19.06 -14.45
CA LEU A 318 9.85 -18.59 -13.08
C LEU A 318 11.29 -18.49 -12.57
N LEU A 319 11.67 -17.31 -12.11
CA LEU A 319 12.99 -17.02 -11.55
C LEU A 319 12.83 -16.81 -10.04
N HIS A 320 13.54 -17.58 -9.26
CA HIS A 320 13.60 -17.40 -7.81
C HIS A 320 14.87 -16.64 -7.47
N ILE A 321 14.71 -15.47 -6.87
CA ILE A 321 15.78 -14.55 -6.50
C ILE A 321 15.84 -14.49 -4.97
N SER A 322 17.01 -14.73 -4.41
CA SER A 322 17.28 -14.58 -2.98
C SER A 322 17.10 -13.14 -2.51
N LYS A 323 16.98 -12.93 -1.19
CA LYS A 323 16.99 -11.58 -0.57
C LYS A 323 18.21 -10.71 -0.94
N TYR A 324 19.31 -11.34 -1.38
CA TYR A 324 20.55 -10.67 -1.77
C TYR A 324 20.71 -10.46 -3.30
N GLY A 325 19.65 -10.66 -4.08
CA GLY A 325 19.67 -10.41 -5.53
C GLY A 325 20.34 -11.50 -6.37
N LYS A 326 20.66 -12.67 -5.79
CA LYS A 326 21.18 -13.83 -6.53
C LYS A 326 20.04 -14.72 -7.00
N VAL A 327 20.08 -15.16 -8.26
CA VAL A 327 19.16 -16.17 -8.80
C VAL A 327 19.49 -17.53 -8.15
N LYS A 328 18.55 -18.07 -7.38
CA LYS A 328 18.66 -19.40 -6.76
C LYS A 328 18.25 -20.50 -7.71
N ALA A 329 17.14 -20.29 -8.41
CA ALA A 329 16.56 -21.29 -9.29
C ALA A 329 15.84 -20.65 -10.48
N ARG A 330 15.80 -21.40 -11.57
CA ARG A 330 15.10 -21.05 -12.80
C ARG A 330 14.31 -22.26 -13.27
N ARG A 331 13.01 -22.08 -13.50
CA ARG A 331 12.12 -23.17 -13.92
C ARG A 331 11.24 -22.76 -15.09
N SER A 332 11.21 -23.57 -16.14
CA SER A 332 10.23 -23.38 -17.22
C SER A 332 8.85 -23.78 -16.74
N TYR A 333 7.84 -22.99 -17.11
CA TYR A 333 6.44 -23.24 -16.76
C TYR A 333 5.58 -23.10 -18.01
N LYS A 334 4.83 -24.16 -18.35
CA LYS A 334 3.88 -24.14 -19.48
C LYS A 334 2.49 -24.56 -18.97
N PRO A 335 1.42 -23.80 -19.27
CA PRO A 335 1.37 -22.57 -20.09
C PRO A 335 1.88 -21.33 -19.35
N THR A 336 2.26 -20.28 -20.09
CA THR A 336 2.91 -19.08 -19.53
C THR A 336 2.14 -18.48 -18.34
N VAL A 337 2.83 -18.30 -17.22
CA VAL A 337 2.32 -17.58 -16.06
C VAL A 337 2.35 -16.09 -16.35
N HIS A 338 1.26 -15.40 -16.04
CA HIS A 338 1.11 -13.96 -16.16
C HIS A 338 1.24 -13.24 -14.82
N ASN A 339 0.77 -13.88 -13.75
CA ASN A 339 0.82 -13.34 -12.40
C ASN A 339 0.91 -14.48 -11.39
N ALA A 340 1.49 -14.21 -10.22
CA ALA A 340 1.51 -15.13 -9.11
C ALA A 340 1.53 -14.37 -7.79
N VAL A 341 0.96 -14.96 -6.75
CA VAL A 341 1.01 -14.42 -5.40
C VAL A 341 1.19 -15.55 -4.40
N LEU A 342 1.82 -15.25 -3.28
CA LEU A 342 1.76 -16.11 -2.11
C LEU A 342 0.33 -16.03 -1.52
N PHE A 343 -0.30 -17.19 -1.33
CA PHE A 343 -1.64 -17.30 -0.77
C PHE A 343 -1.58 -17.97 0.61
N GLY A 344 -1.49 -17.15 1.65
CA GLY A 344 -1.21 -17.66 3.00
C GLY A 344 0.28 -17.86 3.17
N SER A 345 0.69 -18.81 4.01
CA SER A 345 2.11 -19.05 4.25
C SER A 345 2.72 -19.97 3.19
N ASN A 346 2.02 -20.99 2.71
CA ASN A 346 2.63 -22.14 2.02
C ASN A 346 1.99 -22.52 0.67
N ILE A 347 1.23 -21.60 0.07
CA ILE A 347 0.59 -21.84 -1.22
C ILE A 347 1.05 -20.78 -2.20
N LEU A 348 1.62 -21.19 -3.33
CA LEU A 348 1.85 -20.32 -4.46
C LEU A 348 0.66 -20.43 -5.41
N ALA A 349 -0.07 -19.33 -5.58
CA ALA A 349 -1.11 -19.21 -6.58
C ALA A 349 -0.52 -18.64 -7.87
N THR A 350 -0.63 -19.36 -8.98
CA THR A 350 -0.18 -18.89 -10.29
C THR A 350 -1.36 -18.75 -11.22
N ARG A 351 -1.33 -17.70 -12.04
CA ARG A 351 -2.38 -17.37 -12.99
C ARG A 351 -1.84 -17.31 -14.38
N THR A 352 -2.45 -18.09 -15.25
CA THR A 352 -2.22 -18.07 -16.70
C THR A 352 -3.39 -17.36 -17.38
N THR A 353 -3.44 -17.30 -18.71
CA THR A 353 -4.61 -16.78 -19.43
C THR A 353 -5.88 -17.56 -19.06
N ASN A 354 -5.77 -18.88 -18.93
CA ASN A 354 -6.92 -19.78 -18.92
C ASN A 354 -7.17 -20.46 -17.57
N CYS A 355 -6.18 -20.47 -16.67
CA CYS A 355 -6.33 -21.17 -15.39
C CYS A 355 -5.71 -20.41 -14.21
N LEU A 356 -6.21 -20.72 -13.02
CA LEU A 356 -5.58 -20.43 -11.74
C LEU A 356 -5.15 -21.77 -11.13
N SER A 357 -3.88 -21.91 -10.78
CA SER A 357 -3.30 -23.13 -10.22
C SER A 357 -2.68 -22.86 -8.86
N LEU A 358 -2.86 -23.78 -7.91
CA LEU A 358 -2.28 -23.73 -6.57
C LEU A 358 -1.20 -24.79 -6.40
N TYR A 359 -0.07 -24.38 -5.84
CA TYR A 359 1.09 -25.21 -5.54
C TYR A 359 1.42 -25.13 -4.05
N ARG A 360 1.79 -26.24 -3.43
CA ARG A 360 2.31 -26.23 -2.06
C ARG A 360 3.80 -25.92 -2.09
N ILE A 361 4.23 -25.02 -1.21
CA ILE A 361 5.60 -24.50 -1.13
C ILE A 361 6.12 -24.29 0.29
#